data_AF-A0AAE8SLC0-F1
#
_entry.id   AF-A0AAE8SLC0-F1
#
_cell.length_a   1.000
_cell.length_b   1.000
_cell.length_c   1.000
_cell.angle_alpha   90.00
_cell.angle_beta   90.00
_cell.angle_gamma   90.00
#
_symmetry.space_group_name_H-M   'P 1'
#
loop_
_entity.id
_entity.type
_entity.pdbx_description
1 polymer ?
#
loop_
_entity_poly.entity_id
_entity_poly.type
_entity_poly.pdbx_seq_one_letter_code
_entity_poly.pdbx_strand_id
1 'polypeptide(L)'
;MSRQAVSTLRAVTQKAQIRQSPTMKQTICKFCDTLQIEGATCTSTIENASKGGRKPWADVLNINCKTCGNVKRYPVSAPKQKRKALRNSSHQEGTEDSSVESKGHKSTSQIIPYETPNQTPGP
;
A
#
# COMPACT_ATOMS: atom_id res chain seq x y z
N MET A 1 -5.38 -24.29 -12.88
CA MET A 1 -4.35 -24.73 -11.90
C MET A 1 -4.19 -23.78 -10.71
N SER A 2 -4.03 -22.47 -10.90
CA SER A 2 -3.82 -21.50 -9.80
C SER A 2 -4.88 -21.52 -8.69
N ARG A 3 -6.17 -21.51 -9.05
CA ARG A 3 -7.29 -21.54 -8.07
C ARG A 3 -7.27 -22.76 -7.15
N GLN A 4 -6.95 -23.94 -7.70
CA GLN A 4 -6.91 -25.18 -6.93
C GLN A 4 -5.81 -25.12 -5.87
N ALA A 5 -4.61 -24.64 -6.24
CA ALA A 5 -3.50 -24.47 -5.30
C ALA A 5 -3.81 -23.46 -4.19
N VAL A 6 -4.52 -22.37 -4.50
CA VAL A 6 -4.95 -21.39 -3.51
C VAL A 6 -6.00 -21.97 -2.56
N SER A 7 -6.97 -22.71 -3.11
CA SER A 7 -8.01 -23.38 -2.32
C SER A 7 -7.41 -24.42 -1.36
N THR A 8 -6.47 -25.25 -1.82
CA THR A 8 -5.75 -26.19 -0.95
C THR A 8 -4.92 -25.48 0.10
N LEU A 9 -4.21 -24.39 -0.27
CA LEU A 9 -3.47 -23.55 0.68
C LEU A 9 -4.39 -22.95 1.75
N ARG A 10 -5.61 -22.52 1.39
CA ARG A 10 -6.61 -22.02 2.34
C ARG A 10 -7.07 -23.12 3.30
N ALA A 11 -7.37 -24.31 2.78
CA ALA A 11 -7.78 -25.46 3.60
C ALA A 11 -6.67 -25.89 4.57
N VAL A 12 -5.42 -26.01 4.08
CA VAL A 12 -4.27 -26.40 4.91
C VAL A 12 -3.97 -25.36 5.98
N THR A 13 -3.94 -24.06 5.63
CA THR A 13 -3.65 -23.01 6.61
C THR A 13 -4.73 -22.88 7.68
N GLN A 14 -6.00 -23.11 7.33
CA GLN A 14 -7.08 -23.15 8.31
C GLN A 14 -6.96 -24.36 9.23
N LYS A 15 -6.71 -25.55 8.68
CA LYS A 15 -6.53 -26.79 9.45
C LYS A 15 -5.34 -26.72 10.40
N ALA A 16 -4.22 -26.15 9.94
CA ALA A 16 -3.01 -25.98 10.73
C ALA A 16 -3.01 -24.73 11.63
N GLN A 17 -4.09 -23.93 11.62
CA GLN A 17 -4.19 -22.64 12.34
C GLN A 17 -3.04 -21.65 12.02
N ILE A 18 -2.47 -21.71 10.82
CA ILE A 18 -1.36 -20.86 10.38
C ILE A 18 -1.88 -19.52 9.88
N ARG A 19 -1.39 -18.43 10.47
CA ARG A 19 -1.73 -17.07 10.03
C ARG A 19 -0.95 -16.70 8.77
N GLN A 20 -1.66 -16.54 7.66
CA GLN A 20 -1.08 -16.03 6.42
C GLN A 20 -0.69 -14.55 6.52
N SER A 21 0.41 -14.18 5.85
CA SER A 21 0.87 -12.79 5.77
C SER A 21 -0.20 -11.90 5.11
N PRO A 22 -0.33 -10.62 5.52
CA PRO A 22 -1.26 -9.68 4.89
C PRO A 22 -1.03 -9.55 3.38
N THR A 23 0.23 -9.49 2.94
CA THR A 23 0.62 -9.39 1.54
C THR A 23 0.11 -10.56 0.71
N MET A 24 0.21 -11.80 1.22
CA MET A 24 -0.34 -12.98 0.55
C MET A 24 -1.87 -12.91 0.42
N LYS A 25 -2.57 -12.45 1.46
CA LYS A 25 -4.04 -12.30 1.41
C LYS A 25 -4.48 -11.16 0.46
N GLN A 26 -3.61 -10.18 0.22
CA GLN A 26 -3.86 -9.12 -0.76
C GLN A 26 -3.77 -9.63 -2.20
N THR A 27 -2.96 -10.65 -2.49
CA THR A 27 -2.85 -11.23 -3.83
C THR A 27 -3.89 -12.31 -4.14
N ILE A 28 -4.76 -12.68 -3.19
CA ILE A 28 -5.78 -13.74 -3.37
C ILE A 28 -7.20 -13.18 -3.23
N CYS A 29 -8.10 -13.49 -4.16
CA CYS A 29 -9.52 -13.20 -3.99
C CYS A 29 -10.14 -14.09 -2.91
N LYS A 30 -10.75 -13.48 -1.88
CA LYS A 30 -11.39 -14.20 -0.75
C LYS A 30 -12.56 -15.11 -1.16
N PHE A 31 -13.19 -14.83 -2.31
CA PHE A 31 -14.45 -15.47 -2.70
C PHE A 31 -14.26 -16.65 -3.64
N CYS A 32 -13.50 -16.47 -4.72
CA CYS A 32 -13.32 -17.48 -5.76
C CYS A 32 -11.88 -17.99 -5.88
N ASP A 33 -11.02 -17.62 -4.92
CA ASP A 33 -9.63 -18.06 -4.84
C ASP A 33 -8.78 -17.73 -6.10
N THR A 34 -9.20 -16.74 -6.91
CA THR A 34 -8.36 -16.20 -8.01
C THR A 34 -7.12 -15.52 -7.44
N LEU A 35 -5.96 -15.80 -8.02
CA LEU A 35 -4.80 -14.92 -7.85
C LEU A 35 -5.04 -13.57 -8.54
N GLN A 36 -4.90 -12.50 -7.78
CA GLN A 36 -5.05 -11.11 -8.22
C GLN A 36 -3.72 -10.61 -8.79
N ILE A 37 -3.69 -10.50 -10.11
CA ILE A 37 -2.58 -9.98 -10.90
C ILE A 37 -3.10 -8.73 -11.59
N GLU A 38 -2.49 -7.60 -11.27
CA GLU A 38 -2.85 -6.30 -11.83
C GLU A 38 -2.85 -6.35 -13.36
N GLY A 39 -3.88 -5.75 -13.98
CA GLY A 39 -4.07 -5.76 -15.43
C GLY A 39 -4.68 -7.07 -15.97
N ALA A 40 -4.30 -8.24 -15.44
CA ALA A 40 -4.79 -9.53 -15.92
C ALA A 40 -6.11 -9.96 -15.27
N THR A 41 -6.11 -10.23 -13.96
CA THR A 41 -7.26 -10.83 -13.25
C THR A 41 -7.92 -9.88 -12.26
N CYS A 42 -7.31 -8.72 -12.00
CA CYS A 42 -7.88 -7.66 -11.19
C CYS A 42 -7.61 -6.27 -11.78
N THR A 43 -8.36 -5.29 -11.29
CA THR A 43 -8.07 -3.87 -11.45
C THR A 43 -7.94 -3.21 -10.08
N SER A 44 -6.83 -2.51 -9.87
CA SER A 44 -6.64 -1.62 -8.73
C SER A 44 -7.05 -0.20 -9.09
N THR A 45 -7.77 0.45 -8.18
CA THR A 45 -8.16 1.87 -8.26
C THR A 45 -8.06 2.47 -6.87
N ILE A 46 -7.65 3.73 -6.77
CA ILE A 46 -7.67 4.47 -5.50
C ILE A 46 -8.91 5.36 -5.52
N GLU A 47 -9.77 5.18 -4.51
CA GLU A 47 -10.99 5.96 -4.35
C GLU A 47 -10.99 6.65 -2.98
N ASN A 48 -11.46 7.91 -2.95
CA ASN A 48 -11.69 8.65 -1.72
C ASN A 48 -13.13 9.17 -1.67
N ALA A 49 -14.01 8.35 -1.09
CA ALA A 49 -15.41 8.71 -0.89
C ALA A 49 -15.64 9.71 0.26
N SER A 50 -14.60 10.12 0.99
CA SER A 50 -14.76 10.93 2.20
C SER A 50 -14.93 12.41 1.87
N LYS A 51 -16.11 12.97 2.18
CA LYS A 51 -16.42 14.39 1.97
C LYS A 51 -16.02 14.89 0.56
N GLY A 52 -16.21 14.06 -0.47
CA GLY A 52 -15.81 14.37 -1.84
C GLY A 52 -14.30 14.47 -2.07
N GLY A 53 -13.50 13.65 -1.40
CA GLY A 53 -12.03 13.61 -1.56
C GLY A 53 -11.25 14.60 -0.68
N ARG A 54 -11.91 15.33 0.21
CA ARG A 54 -11.26 16.41 1.01
C ARG A 54 -10.35 15.91 2.13
N LYS A 55 -10.43 14.63 2.50
CA LYS A 55 -9.62 14.05 3.59
C LYS A 55 -8.51 13.19 2.98
N PRO A 56 -7.25 13.67 2.90
CA PRO A 56 -6.17 12.92 2.25
C PRO A 56 -5.85 11.59 2.95
N TRP A 57 -6.09 11.47 4.26
CA TRP A 57 -5.91 10.21 4.99
C TRP A 57 -7.00 9.16 4.74
N ALA A 58 -8.03 9.48 3.95
CA ALA A 58 -9.20 8.61 3.71
C ALA A 58 -9.14 7.87 2.36
N ASP A 59 -7.98 7.85 1.71
CA ASP A 59 -7.79 7.10 0.46
C ASP A 59 -7.87 5.60 0.71
N VAL A 60 -8.62 4.91 -0.16
CA VAL A 60 -8.82 3.47 -0.12
C VAL A 60 -8.45 2.85 -1.47
N LEU A 61 -7.53 1.90 -1.44
CA LEU A 61 -7.23 1.02 -2.57
C LEU A 61 -8.33 -0.02 -2.71
N ASN A 62 -9.07 0.06 -3.81
CA ASN A 62 -10.05 -0.91 -4.24
C ASN A 62 -9.42 -1.85 -5.26
N ILE A 63 -9.37 -3.14 -4.95
CA ILE A 63 -8.95 -4.20 -5.86
C ILE A 63 -10.18 -4.99 -6.30
N ASN A 64 -10.62 -4.78 -7.53
CA ASN A 64 -11.76 -5.46 -8.13
C ASN A 64 -11.30 -6.74 -8.84
N CYS A 65 -11.91 -7.87 -8.49
CA CYS A 65 -11.66 -9.14 -9.16
C CYS A 65 -12.47 -9.25 -10.45
N LYS A 66 -11.79 -9.32 -11.61
CA LYS A 66 -12.43 -9.48 -12.92
C LYS A 66 -13.15 -10.82 -13.10
N THR A 67 -12.86 -11.82 -12.26
CA THR A 67 -13.54 -13.13 -12.36
C THR A 67 -14.90 -13.16 -11.67
N CYS A 68 -15.01 -12.62 -10.45
CA CYS A 68 -16.24 -12.73 -9.64
C CYS A 68 -16.89 -11.39 -9.30
N GLY A 69 -16.30 -10.27 -9.73
CA GLY A 69 -16.80 -8.91 -9.47
C GLY A 69 -16.61 -8.41 -8.05
N ASN A 70 -16.16 -9.24 -7.10
CA ASN A 70 -15.97 -8.81 -5.72
C ASN A 70 -14.78 -7.84 -5.58
N VAL A 71 -14.93 -6.89 -4.67
CA VAL A 71 -13.95 -5.83 -4.40
C VAL A 71 -13.35 -6.00 -3.01
N LYS A 72 -12.02 -5.98 -2.91
CA LYS A 72 -11.30 -5.85 -1.64
C LYS A 72 -10.87 -4.41 -1.45
N ARG A 73 -10.94 -3.92 -0.22
CA ARG A 73 -10.66 -2.52 0.13
C ARG A 73 -9.55 -2.43 1.17
N TYR A 74 -8.55 -1.60 0.93
CA TYR A 74 -7.42 -1.39 1.83
C TYR A 74 -7.15 0.11 2.04
N PRO A 75 -7.13 0.62 3.28
CA PRO A 75 -6.74 2.01 3.51
C PRO A 75 -5.25 2.19 3.16
N VAL A 76 -4.91 3.22 2.37
CA VAL A 76 -3.52 3.46 1.93
C VAL A 76 -2.86 4.63 2.66
N SER A 77 -3.59 5.73 2.83
CA SER A 77 -3.03 6.98 3.38
C SER A 77 -3.28 7.17 4.88
N ALA A 78 -3.99 6.24 5.53
CA ALA A 78 -4.35 6.37 6.94
C ALA A 78 -3.21 5.88 7.85
N PRO A 79 -2.69 6.71 8.77
CA PRO A 79 -1.75 6.23 9.78
C PRO A 79 -2.43 5.19 10.68
N LYS A 80 -1.70 4.13 11.02
CA LYS A 80 -2.23 3.08 11.89
C LYS A 80 -2.56 3.67 13.26
N GLN A 81 -3.83 3.56 13.66
CA GLN A 81 -4.25 4.06 14.96
C GLN A 81 -3.45 3.39 16.08
N LYS A 82 -2.86 4.20 16.96
CA LYS A 82 -2.12 3.69 18.12
C LYS A 82 -3.01 2.79 18.99
N ARG A 83 -2.41 1.77 19.62
CA ARG A 83 -3.10 0.89 20.59
C ARG A 83 -3.60 1.73 21.77
N LYS A 84 -4.73 1.36 22.38
CA LYS A 84 -5.35 2.11 23.50
C LYS A 84 -4.34 2.47 24.59
N ALA A 85 -3.48 1.53 24.98
CA ALA A 85 -2.44 1.74 25.99
C ALA A 85 -1.44 2.86 25.64
N LEU A 86 -1.22 3.14 24.36
CA LEU A 86 -0.27 4.15 23.87
C LEU A 86 -0.95 5.49 23.50
N ARG A 87 -2.25 5.64 23.74
CA ARG A 87 -2.98 6.89 23.42
C ARG A 87 -2.91 7.93 24.52
N ASN A 88 -2.73 7.50 25.77
CA ASN A 88 -2.78 8.39 26.94
C ASN A 88 -1.43 9.03 27.28
N SER A 89 -0.36 8.74 26.54
CA SER A 89 1.00 9.21 26.84
C SER A 89 1.42 10.45 26.05
N SER A 90 0.51 11.13 25.35
CA SER A 90 0.84 12.30 24.52
C SER A 90 -0.09 13.48 24.82
N HIS A 91 -0.03 13.98 26.05
CA HIS A 91 -0.45 15.34 26.38
C HIS A 91 0.80 16.10 26.84
N GLN A 92 1.76 16.31 25.93
CA GLN A 92 2.73 17.41 25.91
C GLN A 92 3.63 17.30 24.67
N GLU A 93 4.07 18.46 24.17
CA GLU A 93 4.94 18.76 23.02
C GLU A 93 4.28 18.71 21.62
N GLY A 94 4.13 19.81 20.86
CA GLY A 94 4.55 21.20 21.09
C GLY A 94 3.97 22.14 20.03
N THR A 95 3.61 23.35 20.47
CA THR A 95 3.58 24.57 19.66
C THR A 95 4.95 25.22 19.77
N GLU A 96 5.59 25.56 18.65
CA GLU A 96 6.38 26.78 18.49
C GLU A 96 6.77 26.94 17.01
N ASP A 97 6.41 28.10 16.48
CA ASP A 97 6.59 28.58 15.11
C ASP A 97 7.68 29.67 15.13
N SER A 98 8.31 29.94 13.99
CA SER A 98 9.20 31.10 13.65
C SER A 98 10.73 30.92 13.67
N SER A 99 11.29 30.89 12.44
CA SER A 99 12.45 31.65 11.89
C SER A 99 13.52 32.22 12.83
N VAL A 100 14.83 31.98 12.56
CA VAL A 100 15.81 32.97 12.01
C VAL A 100 17.06 32.25 11.45
N GLU A 101 17.70 32.93 10.49
CA GLU A 101 18.79 32.56 9.58
C GLU A 101 20.24 32.55 10.16
N SER A 102 21.13 31.92 9.37
CA SER A 102 22.55 32.26 9.13
C SER A 102 23.65 31.91 10.14
N LYS A 103 24.48 30.91 9.79
CA LYS A 103 25.96 31.01 9.71
C LYS A 103 26.54 29.87 8.87
N GLY A 104 27.27 30.22 7.79
CA GLY A 104 27.78 29.30 6.78
C GLY A 104 29.23 28.81 6.97
N HIS A 105 29.70 28.18 5.88
CA HIS A 105 31.02 27.61 5.52
C HIS A 105 31.01 26.07 5.45
N LYS A 106 31.43 25.37 4.39
CA LYS A 106 32.09 25.73 3.11
C LYS A 106 31.90 24.56 2.12
N SER A 107 31.75 24.91 0.85
CA SER A 107 31.84 24.13 -0.40
C SER A 107 32.38 22.68 -0.34
N THR A 108 31.65 21.74 -0.95
CA THR A 108 32.19 20.98 -2.10
C THR A 108 31.07 20.38 -2.94
N SER A 109 31.03 20.79 -4.19
CA SER A 109 30.20 20.27 -5.28
C SER A 109 30.79 18.97 -5.81
N GLN A 110 30.02 17.89 -5.91
CA GLN A 110 30.14 16.96 -7.04
C GLN A 110 28.76 16.45 -7.48
N ILE A 111 28.48 16.75 -8.73
CA ILE A 111 27.34 16.36 -9.56
C ILE A 111 27.59 14.89 -9.95
N ILE A 112 26.62 14.00 -9.73
CA ILE A 112 26.62 12.68 -10.35
C ILE A 112 25.66 12.74 -11.55
N PRO A 113 26.13 12.58 -12.81
CA PRO A 113 25.25 12.48 -13.96
C PRO A 113 24.51 11.14 -13.93
N TYR A 114 23.20 11.19 -14.15
CA TYR A 114 22.40 10.00 -14.46
C TYR A 114 22.59 9.68 -15.94
N GLU A 115 22.99 8.46 -16.27
CA GLU A 115 22.98 8.00 -17.66
C GLU A 115 21.55 7.61 -18.07
N THR A 116 21.07 8.27 -19.12
CA THR A 116 19.84 7.97 -19.85
C THR A 116 20.00 6.70 -20.71
N PRO A 117 19.06 5.73 -20.67
CA PRO A 117 19.08 4.59 -21.57
C PRO A 117 18.49 4.98 -22.93
N ASN A 118 19.30 4.97 -23.99
CA ASN A 118 18.80 5.03 -25.36
C ASN A 118 18.43 3.62 -25.86
N GLN A 119 17.15 3.41 -26.14
CA GLN A 119 16.70 2.43 -27.13
C GLN A 119 17.15 2.93 -28.52
N THR A 120 17.44 2.11 -29.53
CA THR A 120 16.48 1.43 -30.44
C THR A 120 17.30 0.79 -31.62
N PRO A 121 16.75 0.25 -32.73
CA PRO A 121 16.51 -1.16 -33.04
C PRO A 121 17.32 -1.78 -34.22
N GLY A 122 17.33 -3.13 -34.27
CA GLY A 122 17.30 -4.00 -35.49
C GLY A 122 18.55 -4.09 -36.38
N PRO A 123 18.59 -5.01 -37.37
CA PRO A 123 17.72 -6.17 -37.65
C PRO A 123 18.17 -7.49 -36.99
#